data_AF-A0A946R050-F1
#
_entry.id   AF-A0A946R050-F1
#
_cell.length_a   1.000
_cell.length_b   1.000
_cell.length_c   1.000
_cell.angle_alpha   90.00
_cell.angle_beta   90.00
_cell.angle_gamma   90.00
#
_symmetry.space_group_name_H-M   'P 1'
#
loop_
_entity.id
_entity.type
_entity.pdbx_description
1 polymer ?
#
loop_
_entity_poly.entity_id
_entity_poly.type
_entity_poly.pdbx_seq_one_letter_code
_entity_poly.pdbx_strand_id
1 'polypeptide(L)'
;MDVITEHAHQSIKQGSRSFSLASKFLPKRYRDDVAMLYAWCRYCDDVIDGQEMGHGQISDYKHGQLDRLSYLNKRTAEALSGKFINDPIFDGLAKVINNNCIDHKYPNELLRGFSMD
;
A
#
# COMPACT_ATOMS: atom_id res chain seq x y z
N MET A 1 18.13 -8.48 2.81
CA MET A 1 16.79 -7.87 2.85
C MET A 1 15.89 -8.81 2.08
N ASP A 2 14.68 -9.12 2.55
CA ASP A 2 13.78 -9.99 1.78
C ASP A 2 13.17 -9.24 0.58
N VAL A 3 12.60 -9.98 -0.37
CA VAL A 3 12.04 -9.43 -1.63
C VAL A 3 10.95 -8.38 -1.36
N ILE A 4 10.13 -8.59 -0.34
CA ILE A 4 9.05 -7.68 0.07
C ILE A 4 9.64 -6.33 0.49
N THR A 5 10.65 -6.38 1.35
CA THR A 5 11.31 -5.19 1.88
C THR A 5 12.06 -4.45 0.78
N GLU A 6 12.75 -5.16 -0.11
CA GLU A 6 13.44 -4.54 -1.25
C GLU A 6 12.46 -3.83 -2.19
N HIS A 7 11.35 -4.49 -2.55
CA HIS A 7 10.29 -3.88 -3.35
C HIS A 7 9.73 -2.60 -2.70
N ALA A 8 9.47 -2.65 -1.39
CA ALA A 8 8.96 -1.52 -0.62
C ALA A 8 9.91 -0.31 -0.63
N HIS A 9 11.21 -0.53 -0.44
CA HIS A 9 12.22 0.54 -0.49
C HIS A 9 12.37 1.13 -1.89
N GLN A 10 12.21 0.32 -2.94
CA GLN A 10 12.17 0.83 -4.32
C GLN A 10 10.92 1.68 -4.56
N SER A 11 9.76 1.21 -4.11
CA SER A 11 8.47 1.91 -4.25
C SER A 11 8.50 3.29 -3.58
N ILE A 12 8.91 3.40 -2.31
CA ILE A 12 8.99 4.70 -1.63
C ILE A 12 10.01 5.65 -2.26
N LYS A 13 11.15 5.13 -2.74
CA LYS A 13 12.18 5.94 -3.40
C LYS A 13 11.69 6.54 -4.72
N GLN A 14 10.85 5.81 -5.45
CA GLN A 14 10.28 6.26 -6.72
C GLN A 14 9.05 7.15 -6.50
N GLY A 15 8.13 6.73 -5.63
CA GLY A 15 6.86 7.40 -5.41
C GLY A 15 6.95 8.71 -4.63
N SER A 16 7.94 8.87 -3.73
CA SER A 16 8.10 10.14 -2.99
C SER A 16 9.51 10.37 -2.46
N ARG A 17 10.20 11.36 -3.05
CA ARG A 17 11.52 11.81 -2.55
C ARG A 17 11.48 12.31 -1.11
N SER A 18 10.42 13.05 -0.74
CA SER A 18 10.28 13.63 0.59
C SER A 18 10.04 12.55 1.65
N PHE A 19 9.11 11.62 1.42
CA PHE A 19 8.88 10.51 2.36
C PHE A 19 10.06 9.54 2.42
N SER A 20 10.71 9.25 1.28
CA SER A 20 11.93 8.44 1.25
C SER A 20 13.08 9.07 2.05
N LEU A 21 13.20 10.40 2.05
CA LEU A 21 14.17 11.09 2.88
C LEU A 21 13.76 11.07 4.36
N ALA A 22 12.49 11.38 4.65
CA ALA A 22 11.97 11.42 6.01
C ALA A 22 12.07 10.06 6.72
N SER A 23 11.79 8.95 6.02
CA SER A 23 11.85 7.60 6.60
C SER A 23 13.25 7.23 7.09
N LYS A 24 14.32 7.81 6.54
CA LYS A 24 15.70 7.57 6.99
C LYS A 24 15.97 8.06 8.41
N PHE A 25 15.19 9.03 8.91
CA PHE A 25 15.31 9.52 10.29
C PHE A 25 14.68 8.57 11.31
N LEU A 26 13.88 7.60 10.88
CA LEU A 26 13.30 6.60 11.79
C LEU A 26 14.35 5.57 12.24
N PRO A 27 14.15 4.93 13.42
CA PRO A 27 14.92 3.76 13.80
C PRO A 27 14.82 2.65 12.74
N LYS A 28 15.90 1.88 12.53
CA LYS A 28 15.98 0.85 11.49
C LYS A 28 14.76 -0.07 11.43
N ARG A 29 14.29 -0.52 12.61
CA ARG A 29 13.07 -1.32 12.79
C ARG A 29 11.87 -0.76 12.01
N TYR A 30 11.64 0.55 12.09
CA TYR A 30 10.46 1.19 11.51
C TYR A 30 10.67 1.60 10.05
N ARG A 31 11.90 1.64 9.55
CA ARG A 31 12.16 2.05 8.16
C ARG A 31 11.55 1.07 7.17
N ASP A 32 11.70 -0.22 7.45
CA ASP A 32 11.18 -1.29 6.60
C ASP A 32 9.65 -1.31 6.68
N ASP A 33 9.09 -1.19 7.90
CA ASP A 33 7.65 -1.14 8.09
C ASP A 33 7.00 0.06 7.39
N VAL A 34 7.60 1.25 7.51
CA VAL A 34 7.10 2.47 6.85
C VAL A 34 7.23 2.38 5.33
N ALA A 35 8.31 1.80 4.82
CA ALA A 35 8.44 1.57 3.38
C ALA A 35 7.34 0.62 2.87
N MET A 36 7.06 -0.46 3.59
CA MET A 36 6.01 -1.44 3.22
C MET A 36 4.62 -0.81 3.29
N LEU A 37 4.33 -0.07 4.35
CA LEU A 37 3.06 0.64 4.50
C LEU A 37 2.87 1.69 3.39
N TYR A 38 3.92 2.46 3.09
CA TYR A 38 3.91 3.42 1.99
C TYR A 38 3.62 2.75 0.66
N ALA A 39 4.27 1.63 0.36
CA ALA A 39 4.09 0.91 -0.89
C ALA A 39 2.63 0.45 -1.08
N TRP A 40 1.97 0.00 0.00
CA TRP A 40 0.55 -0.35 -0.04
C TRP A 40 -0.36 0.88 -0.25
N CYS A 41 -0.15 1.97 0.49
CA CYS A 41 -0.93 3.20 0.29
C CYS A 41 -0.81 3.71 -1.14
N ARG A 42 0.42 3.80 -1.66
CA ARG A 42 0.67 4.27 -3.03
C ARG A 42 0.01 3.38 -4.07
N TYR A 43 0.08 2.06 -3.89
CA TYR A 43 -0.58 1.13 -4.79
C TYR A 43 -2.10 1.30 -4.79
N CYS A 44 -2.71 1.58 -3.63
CA CYS A 44 -4.13 1.87 -3.57
C CYS A 44 -4.50 3.13 -4.36
N ASP A 45 -3.74 4.22 -4.19
CA ASP A 45 -3.93 5.46 -4.95
C ASP A 45 -3.81 5.21 -6.45
N ASP A 46 -2.73 4.53 -6.89
CA ASP A 46 -2.49 4.23 -8.30
C ASP A 46 -3.64 3.40 -8.90
N VAL A 47 -4.12 2.37 -8.18
CA VAL A 47 -5.25 1.56 -8.63
C VAL A 47 -6.53 2.40 -8.75
N ILE A 48 -6.86 3.21 -7.74
CA ILE A 48 -8.08 4.03 -7.73
C ILE A 48 -8.04 5.10 -8.83
N ASP A 49 -6.89 5.76 -9.02
CA ASP A 49 -6.70 6.81 -10.02
C ASP A 49 -6.51 6.27 -11.44
N GLY A 50 -6.35 4.94 -11.59
CA GLY A 50 -6.09 4.29 -12.87
C GLY A 50 -4.70 4.64 -13.43
N GLN A 51 -3.69 4.67 -12.55
CA GLN A 51 -2.30 5.02 -12.83
C GLN A 51 -1.38 3.82 -12.57
N GLU A 52 -0.14 3.91 -13.04
CA GLU A 52 0.96 3.04 -12.59
C GLU A 52 2.06 3.90 -11.96
N MET A 53 2.35 3.71 -10.67
CA MET A 53 3.40 4.44 -9.94
C MET A 53 3.24 5.97 -9.97
N GLY A 54 2.03 6.49 -10.13
CA GLY A 54 1.75 7.93 -10.31
C GLY A 54 1.83 8.46 -11.73
N HIS A 55 1.97 7.57 -12.71
CA HIS A 55 2.17 7.92 -14.10
C HIS A 55 1.07 7.31 -14.96
N GLY A 56 0.65 8.08 -15.97
CA GLY A 56 -0.51 7.76 -16.78
C GLY A 56 -1.82 7.95 -16.01
N GLN A 57 -2.92 8.07 -16.73
CA GLN A 57 -4.27 7.96 -16.18
C GLN A 57 -5.12 7.36 -17.28
N ILE A 58 -5.84 6.28 -16.98
CA ILE A 58 -6.79 5.68 -17.92
C ILE A 58 -7.88 6.73 -18.21
N SER A 59 -8.17 6.95 -19.50
CA SER A 59 -9.30 7.78 -19.94
C SER A 59 -10.58 7.29 -19.25
N ASP A 60 -11.36 8.19 -18.67
CA ASP A 60 -12.57 7.86 -17.88
C ASP A 60 -12.31 6.99 -16.63
N TYR A 61 -11.21 7.21 -15.90
CA TYR A 61 -10.86 6.48 -14.66
C TYR A 61 -11.99 6.40 -13.61
N LYS A 62 -13.03 7.25 -13.67
CA LYS A 62 -14.20 7.10 -12.81
C LYS A 62 -15.02 5.84 -13.13
N HIS A 63 -15.04 5.42 -14.39
CA HIS A 63 -15.63 4.15 -14.80
C HIS A 63 -14.77 2.98 -14.31
N GLY A 64 -15.37 2.08 -13.54
CA GLY A 64 -14.67 0.92 -12.95
C GLY A 64 -13.91 1.21 -11.65
N GLN A 65 -14.03 2.42 -11.07
CA GLN A 65 -13.47 2.75 -9.75
C GLN A 65 -14.03 1.82 -8.66
N LEU A 66 -15.34 1.53 -8.70
CA LEU A 66 -15.99 0.61 -7.75
C LEU A 66 -15.43 -0.83 -7.85
N ASP A 67 -15.16 -1.32 -9.06
CA ASP A 67 -14.59 -2.66 -9.28
C ASP A 67 -13.15 -2.73 -8.74
N ARG A 68 -12.36 -1.69 -8.99
CA ARG A 68 -11.00 -1.54 -8.45
C ARG A 68 -10.98 -1.43 -6.94
N LEU A 69 -11.90 -0.67 -6.36
CA LEU A 69 -12.06 -0.59 -4.91
C LEU A 69 -12.49 -1.93 -4.31
N SER A 70 -13.39 -2.66 -4.97
CA SER A 70 -13.78 -4.02 -4.57
C SER A 70 -12.58 -4.98 -4.58
N TYR A 71 -11.73 -4.89 -5.61
CA TYR A 71 -10.46 -5.61 -5.68
C TYR A 71 -9.53 -5.27 -4.49
N LEU A 72 -9.30 -3.98 -4.22
CA LEU A 72 -8.46 -3.54 -3.11
C LEU A 72 -8.99 -4.01 -1.76
N ASN A 73 -10.30 -3.94 -1.53
CA ASN A 73 -10.94 -4.44 -0.32
C ASN A 73 -10.71 -5.95 -0.15
N LYS A 74 -10.93 -6.73 -1.20
CA LYS A 74 -10.74 -8.18 -1.16
C LYS A 74 -9.29 -8.55 -0.83
N ARG A 75 -8.33 -7.97 -1.55
CA ARG A 75 -6.90 -8.27 -1.37
C ARG A 75 -6.37 -7.81 -0.01
N THR A 76 -6.82 -6.64 0.46
CA THR A 76 -6.50 -6.14 1.80
C THR A 76 -7.07 -7.06 2.87
N ALA A 77 -8.32 -7.50 2.75
CA ALA A 77 -8.91 -8.46 3.70
C ALA A 77 -8.17 -9.81 3.72
N GLU A 78 -7.73 -10.31 2.56
CA GLU A 78 -6.89 -11.51 2.47
C GLU A 78 -5.56 -11.33 3.24
N ALA A 79 -4.87 -10.20 3.05
CA ALA A 79 -3.64 -9.87 3.76
C ALA A 79 -3.84 -9.77 5.28
N LEU A 80 -4.89 -9.08 5.70
CA LEU A 80 -5.25 -8.89 7.11
C LEU A 80 -5.70 -10.20 7.78
N SER A 81 -6.07 -11.23 7.01
CA SER A 81 -6.40 -12.55 7.56
C SER A 81 -5.18 -13.35 8.05
N GLY A 82 -3.96 -12.81 7.88
CA GLY A 82 -2.71 -13.46 8.27
C GLY A 82 -2.18 -14.46 7.24
N LYS A 83 -2.72 -14.47 6.02
CA LYS A 83 -2.25 -15.31 4.92
C LYS A 83 -1.32 -14.52 4.01
N PHE A 84 -0.17 -15.11 3.67
CA PHE A 84 0.66 -14.64 2.57
C PHE A 84 0.00 -15.02 1.25
N ILE A 85 -0.18 -14.04 0.39
CA ILE A 85 -0.87 -14.18 -0.91
C ILE A 85 0.09 -14.06 -2.08
N ASN A 86 1.41 -14.17 -1.82
CA ASN A 86 2.52 -14.09 -2.78
C ASN A 86 2.50 -12.79 -3.59
N ASP A 87 2.17 -11.71 -2.92
CA ASP A 87 2.09 -10.38 -3.51
C ASP A 87 2.87 -9.42 -2.59
N PRO A 88 4.00 -8.87 -3.04
CA PRO A 88 4.90 -8.13 -2.15
C PRO A 88 4.26 -6.90 -1.52
N ILE A 89 3.21 -6.34 -2.13
CA ILE A 89 2.52 -5.16 -1.60
C ILE A 89 1.63 -5.56 -0.42
N PHE A 90 0.77 -6.54 -0.63
CA PHE A 90 -0.18 -7.01 0.38
C PHE A 90 0.51 -7.83 1.48
N ASP A 91 1.50 -8.64 1.14
CA ASP A 91 2.33 -9.35 2.11
C ASP A 91 3.15 -8.38 2.96
N GLY A 92 3.56 -7.24 2.39
CA GLY A 92 4.17 -6.12 3.11
C GLY A 92 3.22 -5.51 4.13
N LEU A 93 1.98 -5.21 3.74
CA LEU A 93 0.95 -4.75 4.68
C LEU A 93 0.75 -5.74 5.83
N ALA A 94 0.59 -7.03 5.53
CA ALA A 94 0.38 -8.06 6.55
C ALA A 94 1.53 -8.09 7.57
N LYS A 95 2.79 -7.98 7.12
CA LYS A 95 3.96 -7.87 8.02
C LYS A 95 3.87 -6.65 8.92
N VAL A 96 3.58 -5.48 8.38
CA VAL A 96 3.50 -4.22 9.13
C VAL A 96 2.45 -4.29 10.23
N ILE A 97 1.25 -4.77 9.89
CA ILE A 97 0.13 -4.90 10.80
C ILE A 97 0.48 -5.85 11.96
N ASN A 98 1.06 -7.01 11.65
CA ASN A 98 1.45 -8.01 12.64
C ASN A 98 2.60 -7.54 13.54
N ASN A 99 3.62 -6.89 12.98
CA ASN A 99 4.79 -6.42 13.73
C ASN A 99 4.46 -5.31 14.72
N ASN A 100 3.41 -4.51 14.45
CA ASN A 100 3.09 -3.31 15.21
C ASN A 100 1.72 -3.36 15.91
N CYS A 101 1.01 -4.49 15.84
CA CYS A 101 -0.33 -4.67 16.39
C CYS A 101 -1.31 -3.55 15.95
N ILE A 102 -1.24 -3.17 14.68
CA ILE A 102 -2.08 -2.11 14.12
C ILE A 102 -3.50 -2.65 13.93
N ASP A 103 -4.49 -1.90 14.41
CA ASP A 103 -5.89 -2.26 14.26
C ASP A 103 -6.30 -2.26 12.77
N HIS A 104 -6.97 -3.33 12.34
CA HIS A 104 -7.46 -3.51 10.97
C HIS A 104 -8.43 -2.41 10.54
N LYS A 105 -8.99 -1.63 11.48
CA LYS A 105 -9.81 -0.46 11.15
C LYS A 105 -9.07 0.56 10.29
N TYR A 106 -7.77 0.77 10.46
CA TYR A 106 -7.08 1.85 9.75
C TYR A 106 -6.93 1.59 8.25
N PRO A 107 -6.48 0.40 7.78
CA PRO A 107 -6.53 0.06 6.36
C PRO A 107 -7.95 0.12 5.78
N ASN A 108 -8.95 -0.36 6.53
CA ASN A 108 -10.34 -0.34 6.09
C ASN A 108 -10.90 1.09 5.98
N GLU A 109 -10.54 1.99 6.90
CA GLU A 109 -10.93 3.40 6.85
C GLU A 109 -10.30 4.13 5.67
N LEU A 110 -9.04 3.83 5.34
CA LEU A 110 -8.41 4.36 4.11
C LEU A 110 -9.20 3.94 2.88
N LEU A 111 -9.50 2.64 2.73
CA LEU A 111 -10.26 2.13 1.59
C LEU A 111 -11.69 2.70 1.54
N ARG A 112 -12.34 2.89 2.69
CA ARG A 112 -13.64 3.56 2.76
C ARG A 112 -13.56 5.00 2.28
N GLY A 113 -12.45 5.70 2.55
CA GLY A 113 -12.20 7.05 2.03
C GLY A 113 -12.34 7.14 0.52
N PHE A 114 -11.79 6.18 -0.22
CA PHE A 114 -11.89 6.14 -1.69
C PHE A 114 -13.31 5.95 -2.24
N SER A 115 -14.26 5.46 -1.45
CA SER A 115 -15.67 5.37 -1.89
C SER A 115 -16.43 6.71 -1.84
N MET A 116 -15.83 7.74 -1.22
CA MET A 116 -16.47 9.03 -1.00
C MET A 116 -16.10 10.08 -2.07
N ASP A 117 -15.09 9.81 -2.90
CA ASP A 117 -14.57 10.67 -3.98
C ASP A 117 -15.07 10.22 -5.37
#